data_AF-A0A6P0PEK3-F1
#
_entry.id   AF-A0A6P0PEK3-F1
#
_cell.length_a   1.000
_cell.length_b   1.000
_cell.length_c   1.000
_cell.angle_alpha   90.00
_cell.angle_beta   90.00
_cell.angle_gamma   90.00
#
_symmetry.space_group_name_H-M   'P 1'
#
loop_
_entity.id
_entity.type
_entity.pdbx_description
1 polymer ?
#
loop_
_entity_poly.entity_id
_entity_poly.type
_entity_poly.pdbx_seq_one_letter_code
_entity_poly.pdbx_strand_id
1 'polypeptide(L)'
;MASWRCIKNCGACCYLDPTERPELEEYLSTEELKHYMSLVGADGWCINYDSLTRECRIYPERPHFCRVQPDTFRELYGIEPEELNEFAIDCCQQHIGDMYGDRSLEMLRFNHAVGINSGFQR
;
A
#
# COMPACT_ATOMS: atom_id res chain seq x y z
N MET A 1 0.93 17.36 12.40
CA MET A 1 1.62 16.52 11.42
C MET A 1 0.71 15.36 11.08
N ALA A 2 0.61 15.01 9.79
CA ALA A 2 -0.13 13.84 9.37
C ALA A 2 0.57 12.57 9.90
N SER A 3 -0.21 11.55 10.26
CA SER A 3 0.34 10.26 10.68
C SER A 3 -0.30 9.17 9.85
N TRP A 4 0.54 8.38 9.21
CA TRP A 4 0.10 7.31 8.34
C TRP A 4 -0.64 6.24 9.16
N ARG A 5 -1.74 5.76 8.59
CA ARG A 5 -2.42 4.54 9.07
C ARG A 5 -3.17 3.86 7.95
N CYS A 6 -3.13 2.53 7.94
CA CYS A 6 -4.01 1.74 7.07
C CYS A 6 -5.48 1.96 7.47
N ILE A 7 -6.36 2.08 6.47
CA ILE A 7 -7.81 2.14 6.68
C ILE A 7 -8.49 0.85 6.21
N LYS A 8 -9.61 0.49 6.86
CA LYS A 8 -10.45 -0.65 6.45
C LYS A 8 -11.22 -0.33 5.17
N ASN A 9 -11.55 -1.37 4.42
CA ASN A 9 -12.31 -1.30 3.16
C ASN A 9 -11.65 -0.42 2.06
N CYS A 10 -10.33 -0.27 2.09
CA CYS A 10 -9.57 0.33 0.98
C CYS A 10 -9.09 -0.80 0.07
N GLY A 11 -8.03 -1.51 0.47
CA GLY A 11 -7.54 -2.67 -0.27
C GLY A 11 -6.65 -2.34 -1.47
N ALA A 12 -6.42 -1.06 -1.80
CA ALA A 12 -5.61 -0.64 -2.95
C ALA A 12 -4.24 -1.36 -2.98
N CYS A 13 -3.52 -1.38 -1.85
CA CYS A 13 -2.20 -2.02 -1.76
C CYS A 13 -2.18 -3.54 -2.02
N CYS A 14 -3.34 -4.19 -2.11
CA CYS A 14 -3.46 -5.61 -2.47
C CYS A 14 -3.51 -5.83 -3.99
N TYR A 15 -3.50 -4.78 -4.82
CA TYR A 15 -3.21 -4.92 -6.25
C TYR A 15 -1.69 -5.04 -6.44
N LEU A 16 -1.25 -6.21 -6.90
CA LEU A 16 0.14 -6.67 -6.90
C LEU A 16 0.61 -7.03 -8.32
N ASP A 17 0.00 -6.46 -9.36
CA ASP A 17 0.40 -6.74 -10.74
C ASP A 17 1.87 -6.35 -10.95
N PRO A 18 2.77 -7.31 -11.27
CA PRO A 18 4.18 -7.03 -11.43
C PRO A 18 4.49 -6.18 -12.67
N THR A 19 3.58 -6.10 -13.64
CA THR A 19 3.77 -5.26 -14.83
C THR A 19 3.74 -3.76 -14.49
N GLU A 20 3.05 -3.40 -13.41
CA GLU A 20 3.00 -2.03 -12.85
C GLU A 20 4.15 -1.76 -11.86
N ARG A 21 5.01 -2.76 -11.60
CA ARG A 21 6.13 -2.68 -10.65
C ARG A 21 7.40 -3.33 -11.21
N PRO A 22 7.96 -2.78 -12.31
CA PRO A 22 9.13 -3.39 -12.96
C PRO A 22 10.38 -3.45 -12.07
N GLU A 23 10.47 -2.61 -11.04
CA GLU A 23 11.62 -2.48 -10.14
C GLU A 23 11.53 -3.39 -8.90
N LEU A 24 10.61 -4.36 -8.84
CA LEU A 24 10.47 -5.30 -7.71
C LEU A 24 11.79 -6.01 -7.35
N GLU A 25 12.61 -6.34 -8.35
CA GLU A 25 13.92 -6.98 -8.19
C GLU A 25 14.98 -6.08 -7.55
N GLU A 26 14.76 -4.76 -7.51
CA GLU A 26 15.71 -3.80 -6.94
C GLU A 26 15.66 -3.75 -5.42
N TYR A 27 14.49 -4.05 -4.83
CA TYR A 27 14.26 -3.96 -3.38
C TYR A 27 13.80 -5.26 -2.72
N LEU A 28 13.39 -6.29 -3.48
CA LEU A 28 13.08 -7.61 -2.92
C LEU A 28 14.23 -8.59 -3.15
N SER A 29 14.55 -9.38 -2.12
CA SER A 29 15.42 -10.55 -2.31
C SER A 29 14.77 -11.59 -3.24
N THR A 30 15.56 -12.51 -3.80
CA THR A 30 15.04 -13.57 -4.67
C THR A 30 13.94 -14.41 -4.02
N GLU A 31 14.05 -14.70 -2.71
CA GLU A 31 13.04 -15.48 -1.98
C GLU A 31 11.78 -14.66 -1.69
N GLU A 32 11.93 -13.36 -1.38
CA GLU A 32 10.79 -12.45 -1.23
C GLU A 32 10.07 -12.23 -2.54
N LEU A 33 10.78 -12.09 -3.65
CA LEU A 33 10.19 -11.95 -4.99
C LEU A 33 9.40 -13.21 -5.37
N LYS A 34 9.94 -14.41 -5.13
CA LYS A 34 9.18 -15.65 -5.31
C LYS A 34 7.93 -15.66 -4.45
N HIS A 35 8.03 -15.23 -3.21
CA HIS A 35 6.87 -15.15 -2.33
C HIS A 35 5.85 -14.12 -2.83
N TYR A 36 6.29 -12.93 -3.24
CA TYR A 36 5.46 -11.91 -3.87
C TYR A 36 4.69 -12.48 -5.05
N MET A 37 5.38 -13.12 -6.00
CA MET A 37 4.76 -13.72 -7.18
C MET A 37 3.77 -14.83 -6.83
N SER A 38 4.02 -15.60 -5.76
CA SER A 38 3.08 -16.61 -5.27
C SER A 38 1.77 -16.02 -4.72
N LEU A 39 1.77 -14.73 -4.37
CA LEU A 39 0.60 -14.02 -3.88
C LEU A 39 -0.21 -13.37 -5.01
N VAL A 40 0.34 -13.21 -6.22
CA VAL A 40 -0.33 -12.54 -7.35
C VAL A 40 -1.33 -13.49 -8.01
N GLY A 41 -2.61 -13.10 -8.02
CA GLY A 41 -3.67 -13.79 -8.75
C GLY A 41 -3.62 -13.49 -10.25
N ALA A 42 -4.38 -14.26 -11.04
CA ALA A 42 -4.42 -14.10 -12.51
C ALA A 42 -4.97 -12.73 -12.97
N ASP A 43 -5.65 -12.02 -12.09
CA ASP A 43 -6.20 -10.67 -12.29
C ASP A 43 -5.32 -9.56 -11.69
N GLY A 44 -4.09 -9.89 -11.26
CA GLY A 44 -3.15 -8.96 -10.63
C GLY A 44 -3.45 -8.69 -9.15
N TRP A 45 -4.57 -9.16 -8.60
CA TRP A 45 -4.89 -8.99 -7.18
C TRP A 45 -4.24 -10.06 -6.32
N CYS A 46 -3.88 -9.70 -5.10
CA CYS A 46 -3.39 -10.66 -4.12
C CYS A 46 -4.42 -11.78 -3.89
N ILE A 47 -4.01 -13.05 -3.91
CA ILE A 47 -4.89 -14.21 -3.67
C ILE A 47 -5.56 -14.20 -2.28
N ASN A 48 -5.00 -13.43 -1.34
CA ASN A 48 -5.54 -13.25 0.02
C ASN A 48 -6.44 -12.01 0.14
N TYR A 49 -6.64 -11.25 -0.94
CA TYR A 49 -7.56 -10.12 -0.97
C TYR A 49 -9.01 -10.63 -0.99
N ASP A 50 -9.82 -10.14 -0.06
CA ASP A 50 -11.26 -10.33 -0.09
C ASP A 50 -11.91 -9.17 -0.82
N SER A 51 -12.44 -9.39 -2.03
CA SER A 51 -13.05 -8.32 -2.83
C SER A 51 -14.38 -7.81 -2.29
N LEU A 52 -15.06 -8.57 -1.42
CA LEU A 52 -16.32 -8.14 -0.80
C LEU A 52 -16.08 -7.19 0.37
N THR A 53 -15.15 -7.56 1.26
CA THR A 53 -14.81 -6.73 2.43
C THR A 53 -13.71 -5.72 2.15
N ARG A 54 -12.92 -5.94 1.08
CA ARG A 54 -11.70 -5.22 0.72
C ARG A 54 -10.66 -5.23 1.83
N GLU A 55 -10.51 -6.40 2.44
CA GLU A 55 -9.55 -6.67 3.51
C GLU A 55 -8.61 -7.81 3.10
N CYS A 56 -7.45 -7.86 3.75
CA CYS A 56 -6.50 -8.95 3.59
C CYS A 56 -6.86 -10.06 4.58
N ARG A 57 -7.09 -11.28 4.09
CA ARG A 57 -7.49 -12.44 4.90
C ARG A 57 -6.40 -12.93 5.85
N ILE A 58 -5.15 -12.57 5.57
CA ILE A 58 -3.96 -12.92 6.37
C ILE A 58 -3.32 -11.68 7.01
N TYR A 59 -4.13 -10.69 7.43
CA TYR A 59 -3.61 -9.43 7.96
C TYR A 59 -2.54 -9.61 9.06
N PRO A 60 -2.73 -10.50 10.06
CA PRO A 60 -1.70 -10.78 11.06
C PRO A 60 -0.45 -11.45 10.50
N GLU A 61 -0.58 -12.27 9.45
CA GLU A 61 0.49 -13.06 8.83
C GLU A 61 1.06 -12.43 7.54
N ARG A 62 0.74 -11.16 7.23
CA ARG A 62 1.26 -10.47 6.05
C ARG A 62 2.79 -10.61 5.97
N PRO A 63 3.32 -10.89 4.77
CA PRO A 63 4.76 -10.89 4.56
C PRO A 63 5.32 -9.51 4.83
N HIS A 64 6.62 -9.46 5.13
CA HIS A 64 7.33 -8.26 5.52
C HIS A 64 7.11 -7.10 4.52
N PHE A 65 7.32 -7.34 3.23
CA PHE A 65 7.12 -6.35 2.15
C PHE A 65 5.67 -5.82 2.00
N CYS A 66 4.67 -6.45 2.62
CA CYS A 66 3.28 -5.96 2.66
C CYS A 66 2.98 -5.09 3.89
N ARG A 67 3.98 -4.80 4.73
CA ARG A 67 3.83 -4.00 5.95
C ARG A 67 4.42 -2.61 5.77
N VAL A 68 3.64 -1.62 6.18
CA VAL A 68 4.12 -0.24 6.26
C VAL A 68 4.59 -0.01 7.69
N GLN A 69 5.86 -0.35 7.92
CA GLN A 69 6.54 -0.22 9.21
C GLN A 69 7.94 0.40 8.99
N PRO A 70 8.51 1.09 10.00
CA PRO A 70 9.79 1.79 9.84
C PRO A 70 10.97 0.88 9.50
N ASP A 71 11.02 -0.31 10.07
CA ASP A 71 12.01 -1.34 9.73
C ASP A 71 11.87 -1.79 8.28
N THR A 72 10.66 -2.14 7.85
CA THR A 72 10.40 -2.55 6.46
C THR A 72 10.81 -1.49 5.44
N PHE A 73 10.40 -0.24 5.64
CA PHE A 73 10.63 0.81 4.65
C PHE A 73 12.10 1.28 4.63
N ARG A 74 12.79 1.20 5.77
CA ARG A 74 14.24 1.43 5.81
C ARG A 74 14.99 0.34 5.06
N GLU A 75 14.61 -0.92 5.22
CA GLU A 75 15.26 -2.05 4.54
C GLU A 75 15.02 -2.03 3.03
N LEU A 76 13.77 -1.80 2.59
CA LEU A 76 13.41 -1.86 1.18
C LEU A 76 13.75 -0.59 0.40
N TYR A 77 13.62 0.58 1.03
CA TYR A 77 13.65 1.87 0.32
C TYR A 77 14.64 2.87 0.91
N GLY A 78 15.33 2.54 2.02
CA GLY A 78 16.24 3.46 2.69
C GLY A 78 15.54 4.67 3.33
N ILE A 79 14.23 4.58 3.59
CA ILE A 79 13.44 5.66 4.18
C ILE A 79 13.63 5.69 5.70
N GLU A 80 14.01 6.84 6.25
CA GLU A 80 14.18 6.97 7.70
C GLU A 80 12.82 6.98 8.43
N PRO A 81 12.74 6.50 9.69
CA PRO A 81 11.50 6.42 10.45
C PRO A 81 10.73 7.75 10.56
N GLU A 82 11.45 8.86 10.58
CA GLU A 82 10.88 10.21 10.65
C GLU A 82 10.18 10.63 9.35
N GLU A 83 10.63 10.09 8.21
CA GLU A 83 10.11 10.38 6.86
C GLU A 83 8.97 9.43 6.47
N LEU A 84 8.85 8.27 7.15
CA LEU A 84 7.89 7.22 6.83
C LEU A 84 6.45 7.73 6.69
N ASN A 85 6.00 8.61 7.60
CA ASN A 85 4.62 9.06 7.58
C ASN A 85 4.28 9.82 6.29
N GLU A 86 5.15 10.73 5.85
CA GLU A 86 4.95 11.50 4.63
C GLU A 86 5.04 10.60 3.40
N PHE A 87 6.09 9.79 3.31
CA PHE A 87 6.32 8.88 2.21
C PHE A 87 5.17 7.86 2.03
N ALA A 88 4.78 7.18 3.10
CA ALA A 88 3.73 6.18 3.03
C ALA A 88 2.34 6.77 2.74
N ILE A 89 2.10 8.02 3.15
CA ILE A 89 0.87 8.74 2.80
C ILE A 89 0.82 9.00 1.30
N ASP A 90 1.90 9.53 0.72
CA ASP A 90 1.98 9.82 -0.71
C ASP A 90 1.82 8.54 -1.55
N CYS A 91 2.53 7.45 -1.21
CA CYS A 91 2.37 6.16 -1.87
C CYS A 91 0.91 5.63 -1.80
N CYS A 92 0.26 5.78 -0.64
CA CYS A 92 -1.14 5.37 -0.50
C CYS A 92 -2.09 6.26 -1.31
N GLN A 93 -1.86 7.56 -1.37
CA GLN A 93 -2.67 8.48 -2.17
C GLN A 93 -2.56 8.16 -3.66
N GLN A 94 -1.33 8.04 -4.18
CA GLN A 94 -1.09 7.66 -5.58
C GLN A 94 -1.81 6.37 -5.94
N HIS A 95 -1.59 5.31 -5.16
CA HIS A 95 -2.17 4.02 -5.47
C HIS A 95 -3.70 3.95 -5.28
N ILE A 96 -4.26 4.68 -4.30
CA ILE A 96 -5.71 4.84 -4.19
C ILE A 96 -6.27 5.61 -5.40
N GLY A 97 -5.55 6.63 -5.87
CA GLY A 97 -5.87 7.39 -7.07
C GLY A 97 -5.92 6.52 -8.32
N ASP A 98 -4.92 5.67 -8.52
CA ASP A 98 -4.88 4.75 -9.67
C ASP A 98 -6.02 3.73 -9.64
N MET A 99 -6.32 3.17 -8.45
CA MET A 99 -7.31 2.10 -8.32
C MET A 99 -8.76 2.59 -8.31
N TYR A 100 -9.02 3.75 -7.70
CA TYR A 100 -10.37 4.23 -7.41
C TYR A 100 -10.65 5.66 -7.90
N GLY A 101 -9.60 6.43 -8.24
CA GLY A 101 -9.66 7.84 -8.61
C GLY A 101 -9.41 8.80 -7.44
N ASP A 102 -8.88 9.99 -7.76
CA ASP A 102 -8.49 11.04 -6.79
C ASP A 102 -9.66 11.61 -5.97
N ARG A 103 -10.91 11.36 -6.41
CA ARG A 103 -12.14 11.81 -5.74
C ARG A 103 -12.96 10.65 -5.17
N SER A 104 -12.36 9.47 -5.07
CA SER A 104 -12.99 8.27 -4.53
C SER A 104 -13.33 8.42 -3.05
N LEU A 105 -14.26 7.59 -2.58
CA LEU A 105 -14.59 7.55 -1.15
C LEU A 105 -13.41 7.03 -0.32
N GLU A 106 -12.59 6.17 -0.92
CA GLU A 106 -11.36 5.61 -0.36
C GLU A 106 -10.33 6.72 -0.12
N MET A 107 -10.10 7.59 -1.11
CA MET A 107 -9.20 8.73 -0.99
C MET A 107 -9.67 9.69 0.12
N LEU A 108 -10.96 10.05 0.13
CA LEU A 108 -11.52 10.94 1.14
C LEU A 108 -11.38 10.35 2.55
N ARG A 109 -11.69 9.06 2.73
CA ARG A 109 -11.57 8.37 4.01
C ARG A 109 -10.12 8.24 4.46
N PHE A 110 -9.20 7.97 3.53
CA PHE A 110 -7.77 7.87 3.83
C PHE A 110 -7.21 9.22 4.28
N ASN A 111 -7.45 10.28 3.51
CA ASN A 111 -7.00 11.64 3.83
C ASN A 111 -7.52 12.11 5.18
N HIS A 112 -8.82 11.93 5.44
CA HIS A 112 -9.41 12.20 6.75
C HIS A 112 -8.73 11.37 7.86
N ALA A 113 -8.47 10.09 7.61
CA ALA A 113 -7.81 9.23 8.58
C ALA A 113 -6.39 9.71 8.91
N VAL A 114 -5.59 10.13 7.93
CA VAL A 114 -4.21 10.57 8.19
C VAL A 114 -4.11 12.03 8.62
N GLY A 115 -5.24 12.74 8.74
CA GLY A 115 -5.30 14.13 9.19
C GLY A 115 -5.03 15.15 8.08
N ILE A 116 -5.11 14.73 6.82
CA ILE A 116 -5.14 15.61 5.66
C ILE A 116 -6.58 16.04 5.46
N ASN A 117 -6.95 17.15 6.09
CA ASN A 117 -8.14 17.87 5.63
C ASN A 117 -7.80 18.45 4.28
N SER A 118 -8.50 18.00 3.24
CA SER A 118 -8.51 18.61 1.92
C SER A 118 -9.02 20.04 2.04
N GLY A 119 -8.16 20.95 2.50
CA GLY A 119 -8.25 22.35 2.18
C GLY A 119 -8.06 22.42 0.68
N PHE A 120 -9.15 22.65 -0.04
CA PHE A 120 -9.13 23.09 -1.43
C PHE A 120 -8.16 24.26 -1.52
N GLN A 121 -6.90 24.01 -1.88
CA GLN A 121 -6.03 25.05 -2.41
C GLN A 121 -6.38 25.17 -3.89
N ARG A 122 -7.27 26.13 -4.17
CA ARG A 122 -7.34 26.80 -5.47
C ARG A 122 -6.55 28.09 -5.38
#